data_AF-A0A1C5SPP8-F1
#
_entry.id   AF-A0A1C5SPP8-F1
#
_cell.length_a   1.000
_cell.length_b   1.000
_cell.length_c   1.000
_cell.angle_alpha   90.00
_cell.angle_beta   90.00
_cell.angle_gamma   90.00
#
_symmetry.space_group_name_H-M   'P 1'
#
loop_
_entity.id
_entity.type
_entity.pdbx_description
1 polymer ?
#
loop_
_entity_poly.entity_id
_entity_poly.type
_entity_poly.pdbx_seq_one_letter_code
_entity_poly.pdbx_strand_id
1 'polypeptide(L)'
;MLSRFADLKNKEIICTKDGLRVGYVDDVAFDMDTYEITHLIAYGRYRFFGLLGRGEDIRISCKQVQVIGEDIILVDDYEQSGKRKTAKEHFLHKFFE
;
A
#
# COMPACT_ATOMS: atom_id res chain seq x y z
N MET A 1 -4.64 19.81 -12.93
CA MET A 1 -4.97 20.09 -11.51
C MET A 1 -3.67 20.03 -10.74
N LEU A 2 -3.41 21.01 -9.87
CA LEU A 2 -2.24 21.00 -8.98
C LEU A 2 -2.72 20.55 -7.59
N SER A 3 -2.08 19.52 -7.05
CA SER A 3 -2.34 19.02 -5.70
C SER A 3 -1.04 19.03 -4.92
N ARG A 4 -1.09 19.44 -3.65
CA ARG A 4 0.10 19.37 -2.80
C ARG A 4 0.19 17.96 -2.23
N PHE A 5 1.41 17.55 -1.91
CA PHE A 5 1.62 16.28 -1.23
C PHE A 5 0.84 16.20 0.11
N ALA A 6 0.76 17.31 0.84
CA ALA A 6 -0.03 17.39 2.07
C ALA A 6 -1.52 17.07 1.87
N ASP A 7 -2.06 17.27 0.67
CA ASP A 7 -3.46 16.99 0.35
C ASP A 7 -3.68 15.50 0.06
N LEU A 8 -2.62 14.76 -0.31
CA LEU A 8 -2.64 13.30 -0.46
C LEU A 8 -2.51 12.58 0.88
N LYS A 9 -1.84 13.22 1.85
CA LYS A 9 -1.64 12.68 3.18
C LYS A 9 -2.99 12.32 3.83
N ASN A 10 -3.05 11.17 4.48
CA ASN A 10 -4.25 10.62 5.13
C ASN A 10 -5.38 10.18 4.17
N LYS A 11 -5.21 10.25 2.84
CA LYS A 11 -6.17 9.57 1.94
C LYS A 11 -6.06 8.06 2.12
N GLU A 12 -7.21 7.40 2.19
CA GLU A 12 -7.30 5.95 2.31
C GLU A 12 -7.11 5.30 0.94
N ILE A 13 -6.28 4.26 0.88
CA ILE A 13 -6.03 3.51 -0.36
C ILE A 13 -6.82 2.21 -0.32
N ILE A 14 -7.68 2.01 -1.31
CA ILE A 14 -8.55 0.84 -1.43
C ILE A 14 -8.24 0.12 -2.75
N CYS A 15 -8.03 -1.20 -2.66
CA CYS A 15 -7.86 -2.04 -3.84
C CYS A 15 -9.22 -2.35 -4.46
N THR A 16 -9.38 -2.09 -5.76
CA THR A 16 -10.62 -2.31 -6.51
C THR A 16 -10.91 -3.79 -6.74
N LYS A 17 -9.87 -4.64 -6.78
CA LYS A 17 -10.01 -6.07 -7.07
C LYS A 17 -10.60 -6.86 -5.90
N ASP A 18 -10.20 -6.53 -4.67
CA ASP A 18 -10.62 -7.27 -3.46
C ASP A 18 -11.45 -6.41 -2.47
N GLY A 19 -11.57 -5.10 -2.72
CA GLY A 19 -12.28 -4.16 -1.85
C GLY A 19 -11.58 -3.91 -0.51
N LEU A 20 -10.35 -4.38 -0.33
CA LEU A 20 -9.63 -4.26 0.93
C LEU A 20 -8.85 -2.95 1.01
N ARG A 21 -8.79 -2.41 2.23
CA ARG A 21 -7.91 -1.28 2.55
C ARG A 21 -6.45 -1.68 2.49
N VAL A 22 -5.70 -1.06 1.58
CA VAL A 22 -4.25 -1.19 1.51
C VAL A 22 -3.61 -0.48 2.70
N GLY A 23 -3.95 0.80 2.91
CA GLY A 23 -3.42 1.63 3.98
C GLY A 23 -3.81 3.09 3.79
N TYR A 24 -3.05 4.00 4.39
CA TYR A 24 -3.16 5.44 4.16
C TYR A 24 -1.88 5.92 3.50
N VAL A 25 -1.98 6.92 2.61
CA VAL A 25 -0.80 7.57 2.02
C VAL A 25 0.04 8.17 3.14
N ASP A 26 1.31 7.77 3.17
CA ASP A 26 2.35 8.27 4.07
C ASP A 26 3.35 9.17 3.34
N ASP A 27 3.86 8.69 2.20
CA ASP A 27 4.91 9.35 1.42
C ASP A 27 4.73 9.11 -0.09
N VAL A 28 5.59 9.72 -0.90
CA VAL A 28 5.72 9.48 -2.34
C VAL A 28 7.17 9.18 -2.70
N ALA A 29 7.37 8.25 -3.64
CA ALA A 29 8.66 8.09 -4.30
C ALA A 29 8.64 8.84 -5.63
N PHE A 30 9.75 9.51 -5.95
CA PHE A 30 9.94 10.18 -7.22
C PHE A 30 11.26 9.77 -7.86
N ASP A 31 11.31 9.87 -9.19
CA ASP A 31 12.53 9.67 -9.96
C ASP A 31 13.42 10.92 -9.84
N MET A 32 14.70 10.75 -9.50
CA MET A 32 15.59 11.87 -9.22
C MET A 32 16.08 12.61 -10.48
N ASP A 33 15.96 11.98 -11.65
CA ASP A 33 16.40 12.55 -12.92
C ASP A 33 15.24 13.27 -13.63
N THR A 34 14.03 12.71 -13.58
CA THR A 34 12.83 13.28 -14.22
C THR A 34 11.97 14.12 -13.28
N TYR A 35 12.16 13.97 -11.97
CA TYR A 35 11.34 14.55 -10.90
C TYR A 35 9.86 14.11 -10.93
N GLU A 36 9.56 13.01 -11.63
CA GLU A 36 8.21 12.46 -11.70
C GLU A 36 7.91 11.61 -10.46
N ILE A 37 6.71 11.77 -9.90
CA ILE A 37 6.21 10.88 -8.83
C ILE A 37 5.91 9.52 -9.45
N THR A 38 6.60 8.48 -8.97
CA THR A 38 6.50 7.11 -9.51
C THR A 38 5.63 6.21 -8.65
N HIS A 39 5.62 6.43 -7.33
CA HIS A 39 4.88 5.58 -6.39
C HIS A 39 4.25 6.39 -5.26
N LEU A 40 3.09 5.95 -4.80
CA LEU A 40 2.56 6.25 -3.47
C LEU A 40 3.12 5.23 -2.47
N ILE A 41 3.44 5.69 -1.27
CA ILE A 41 3.90 4.85 -0.17
C ILE A 41 2.79 4.85 0.89
N ALA A 42 2.36 3.65 1.29
CA ALA A 42 1.41 3.49 2.38
C ALA A 42 2.06 2.81 3.58
N TYR A 43 1.72 3.29 4.78
CA TYR A 43 2.24 2.71 6.02
C TYR A 43 2.00 1.20 6.10
N GLY A 44 3.05 0.48 6.48
CA GLY A 44 2.92 -0.91 6.89
C GLY A 44 1.90 -1.11 8.01
N ARG A 45 1.10 -2.18 7.91
CA ARG A 45 0.09 -2.51 8.93
C ARG A 45 0.74 -2.83 10.28
N TYR A 46 0.11 -2.42 11.38
CA TYR A 46 0.56 -2.76 12.73
C TYR A 46 0.59 -4.28 12.96
N ARG A 47 1.63 -4.74 13.65
CA ARG A 47 1.83 -6.15 14.02
C ARG A 47 1.44 -6.36 15.48
N PHE A 48 0.75 -7.47 15.76
CA PHE A 48 0.35 -7.90 17.12
C PHE A 48 -0.25 -6.76 17.96
N PHE A 49 -1.37 -6.19 17.49
CA PHE A 49 -2.06 -5.04 18.12
C PHE A 49 -1.15 -3.82 18.40
N GLY A 50 -0.03 -3.68 17.66
CA GLY A 50 0.92 -2.59 17.81
C GLY A 50 2.14 -2.90 18.70
N LEU A 51 2.16 -4.05 19.39
CA LEU A 51 3.25 -4.44 20.29
C LEU A 51 4.56 -4.82 19.57
N LEU A 52 4.49 -5.15 18.27
CA LEU A 52 5.66 -5.47 17.45
C LEU A 52 5.92 -4.41 16.37
N GLY A 53 5.45 -3.17 16.59
CA GLY A 53 5.61 -2.07 15.64
C GLY A 53 4.80 -2.26 14.35
N ARG A 54 5.26 -1.63 13.27
CA ARG A 54 4.65 -1.69 11.92
C ARG A 54 5.38 -2.71 11.05
N GLY A 55 4.64 -3.31 10.11
CA GLY A 55 5.22 -4.07 9.02
C GLY A 55 5.96 -3.17 8.03
N GLU A 56 6.49 -3.77 6.96
CA GLU A 56 7.08 -3.00 5.86
C GLU A 56 6.02 -2.16 5.13
N ASP A 57 6.46 -1.04 4.58
CA ASP A 57 5.62 -0.14 3.81
C ASP A 57 5.22 -0.77 2.47
N ILE A 58 4.07 -0.33 1.97
CA ILE A 58 3.50 -0.82 0.73
C ILE A 58 3.78 0.21 -0.35
N ARG A 59 4.31 -0.25 -1.48
CA ARG A 59 4.57 0.60 -2.65
C ARG A 59 3.46 0.40 -3.67
N ILE A 60 2.86 1.51 -4.10
CA ILE A 60 1.80 1.52 -5.11
C ILE A 60 2.31 2.35 -6.27
N SER A 61 2.55 1.73 -7.42
CA SER A 61 2.92 2.48 -8.63
C SER A 61 1.79 3.43 -9.02
N CYS A 62 2.12 4.66 -9.40
CA CYS A 62 1.13 5.61 -9.91
C CYS A 62 0.40 5.08 -11.15
N LYS A 63 0.96 4.10 -11.87
CA LYS A 63 0.30 3.40 -12.98
C LYS A 63 -0.89 2.54 -12.55
N GLN A 64 -0.97 2.16 -11.27
CA GLN A 64 -2.05 1.36 -10.71
C GLN A 64 -3.19 2.21 -10.15
N VAL A 65 -3.00 3.53 -10.03
CA VAL A 65 -4.01 4.46 -9.51
C VAL A 65 -5.09 4.67 -10.56
N GLN A 66 -6.33 4.33 -10.19
CA GLN A 66 -7.51 4.47 -11.06
C GLN A 66 -8.20 5.81 -10.83
N VAL A 67 -8.39 6.18 -9.56
CA VAL A 67 -9.12 7.38 -9.16
C VAL A 67 -8.46 7.99 -7.93
N ILE A 68 -8.27 9.31 -7.96
CA ILE A 68 -7.92 10.12 -6.78
C ILE A 68 -9.16 10.92 -6.40
N GLY A 69 -9.85 10.49 -5.36
CA GLY A 69 -10.99 11.19 -4.79
C GLY A 69 -10.59 12.19 -3.69
N GLU A 70 -11.60 12.75 -3.04
CA GLU A 70 -11.43 13.67 -1.91
C GLU A 70 -10.83 12.97 -0.67
N ASP A 71 -11.28 11.75 -0.37
CA ASP A 71 -10.78 10.98 0.78
C ASP A 71 -10.09 9.67 0.40
N ILE A 72 -10.46 9.09 -0.76
CA ILE A 72 -10.08 7.73 -1.16
C ILE A 72 -9.28 7.75 -2.46
N ILE A 73 -8.22 6.95 -2.51
CA ILE A 73 -7.50 6.60 -3.74
C ILE A 73 -7.81 5.14 -4.07
N LEU A 74 -8.35 4.91 -5.27
CA LEU A 74 -8.64 3.57 -5.79
C LEU A 74 -7.46 3.07 -6.61
N VAL A 75 -7.03 1.84 -6.36
CA VAL A 75 -5.89 1.21 -7.03
C VAL A 75 -6.23 -0.20 -7.48
N ASP A 76 -5.66 -0.65 -8.60
CA ASP A 76 -5.89 -2.00 -9.11
C ASP A 76 -4.91 -3.03 -8.55
N ASP A 77 -3.71 -2.61 -8.13
CA ASP A 77 -2.69 -3.51 -7.59
C ASP A 77 -1.71 -2.77 -6.68
N TYR A 78 -1.00 -3.52 -5.84
CA TYR A 78 0.02 -2.99 -4.95
C TYR A 78 1.06 -4.05 -4.59
N GLU A 79 2.31 -3.64 -4.45
CA GLU A 79 3.40 -4.52 -4.03
C GLU A 79 3.66 -4.35 -2.54
N GLN A 80 3.49 -5.43 -1.77
CA GLN A 80 4.04 -5.51 -0.42
C GLN A 80 5.54 -5.82 -0.57
N SER A 81 6.41 -4.89 -0.15
CA SER A 81 7.80 -5.27 0.04
C SER A 81 7.84 -6.34 1.14
N GLY A 82 8.56 -7.44 0.86
CA GLY A 82 8.52 -8.63 1.71
C GLY A 82 7.37 -9.58 1.36
N LYS A 83 7.66 -10.60 0.55
CA LYS A 83 6.74 -11.72 0.27
C LYS A 83 6.18 -12.30 1.57
N ARG A 84 4.90 -12.09 1.87
CA ARG A 84 4.17 -13.01 2.76
C ARG A 84 3.97 -14.32 2.01
N LYS A 85 4.86 -15.29 2.19
CA LYS A 85 4.37 -16.67 2.34
C LYS A 85 3.58 -16.63 3.64
N THR A 86 2.26 -16.77 3.59
CA THR A 86 1.51 -16.76 4.84
C THR A 86 1.95 -17.98 5.65
N ALA A 87 2.25 -17.79 6.94
CA ALA A 87 2.48 -18.92 7.84
C ALA A 87 1.28 -19.89 7.84
N LYS A 88 0.09 -19.40 7.43
CA LYS A 88 -1.11 -20.20 7.18
C LYS A 88 -0.96 -21.17 6.00
N GLU A 89 -0.42 -20.76 4.87
CA GLU A 89 -0.18 -21.67 3.72
C GLU A 89 0.82 -22.77 4.09
N HIS A 90 1.89 -22.42 4.80
CA HIS A 90 2.88 -23.41 5.24
C HIS A 90 2.35 -24.34 6.34
N PHE A 91 1.46 -23.86 7.21
CA PHE A 91 0.81 -24.67 8.24
C PHE A 91 -0.25 -25.61 7.65
N LEU A 92 -1.10 -25.13 6.75
CA LEU A 92 -2.14 -25.94 6.11
C LEU A 92 -1.54 -27.05 5.24
N HIS A 93 -0.47 -26.77 4.48
CA HIS A 93 0.22 -27.82 3.71
C HIS A 93 0.74 -28.94 4.62
N LYS A 94 1.24 -28.60 5.81
CA LYS A 94 1.79 -29.58 6.76
C LYS A 94 0.70 -30.38 7.51
N PHE A 95 -0.56 -29.98 7.40
CA PHE A 95 -1.68 -30.60 8.11
C PHE A 95 -2.48 -31.58 7.22
N PHE A 96 -2.36 -31.45 5.90
CA PHE A 96 -3.00 -32.33 4.91
C PHE A 96 -2.01 -33.28 4.22
N GLU A 97 -0.74 -33.29 4.66
CA GLU A 97 0.23 -34.38 4.43
C GLU A 97 0.20 -35.39 5.59
#